data_AF-N2B5B7-F1
#
_entry.id   AF-N2B5B7-F1
#
_cell.length_a   1.000
_cell.length_b   1.000
_cell.length_c   1.000
_cell.angle_alpha   90.00
_cell.angle_beta   90.00
_cell.angle_gamma   90.00
#
_symmetry.space_group_name_H-M   'P 1'
#
loop_
_entity.id
_entity.type
_entity.pdbx_description
1 polymer ?
#
loop_
_entity_poly.entity_id
_entity_poly.type
_entity_poly.pdbx_seq_one_letter_code
_entity_poly.pdbx_strand_id
1 'polypeptide(L)'
;MDLETLENMGDEEMAGKIVSIVAIMKVFGSNMLGRILSSPLKFAKLIKFSLKVKKEADKLQDKKDMGDKIDSGVAMAKMILEYRKTNPNEMETLFEILEEMVQKYQTNSDIKHEILNLIEKNGK
;
A
#
# COMPACT_ATOMS: atom_id res chain seq x y z
N MET A 1 -13.64 7.01 -0.15
CA MET A 1 -13.18 6.74 -1.52
C MET A 1 -13.06 5.24 -1.65
N ASP A 2 -13.76 4.63 -2.61
CA ASP A 2 -13.69 3.18 -2.82
C ASP A 2 -12.39 2.78 -3.56
N LEU A 3 -12.11 1.47 -3.56
CA LEU A 3 -10.90 0.89 -4.16
C LEU A 3 -10.87 1.06 -5.68
N GLU A 4 -12.04 1.06 -6.32
CA GLU A 4 -12.18 1.19 -7.78
C GLU A 4 -11.82 2.60 -8.25
N THR A 5 -12.20 3.62 -7.49
CA THR A 5 -11.81 5.02 -7.72
C THR A 5 -10.30 5.20 -7.63
N LEU A 6 -9.64 4.52 -6.67
CA LEU A 6 -8.18 4.61 -6.50
C LEU A 6 -7.43 3.89 -7.62
N GLU A 7 -7.91 2.75 -8.10
CA GLU A 7 -7.28 2.00 -9.19
C GLU A 7 -7.22 2.82 -10.49
N ASN A 8 -8.33 3.51 -10.81
CA ASN A 8 -8.51 4.23 -12.07
C ASN A 8 -7.94 5.66 -12.04
N MET A 9 -7.47 6.13 -10.88
CA MET A 9 -6.91 7.47 -10.69
C MET A 9 -5.62 7.67 -11.52
N GLY A 10 -5.31 8.89 -11.94
CA GLY A 10 -3.98 9.20 -12.51
C GLY A 10 -2.85 9.05 -11.48
N ASP A 11 -1.61 8.74 -11.91
CA ASP A 11 -0.46 8.65 -10.98
C ASP A 11 -0.21 9.98 -10.25
N GLU A 12 -0.32 11.10 -10.97
CA GLU A 12 -0.14 12.45 -10.43
C GLU A 12 -1.27 12.86 -9.47
N GLU A 13 -2.51 12.51 -9.82
CA GLU A 13 -3.67 12.75 -8.96
C GLU A 13 -3.57 11.94 -7.66
N MET A 14 -3.19 10.67 -7.77
CA MET A 14 -2.97 9.81 -6.60
C MET A 14 -1.81 10.34 -5.73
N ALA A 15 -0.72 10.80 -6.34
CA ALA A 15 0.38 11.44 -5.61
C ALA A 15 -0.11 12.66 -4.79
N GLY A 16 -0.99 13.50 -5.35
CA GLY A 16 -1.61 14.61 -4.63
C GLY A 16 -2.45 14.16 -3.43
N LYS A 17 -3.18 13.04 -3.56
CA LYS A 17 -3.94 12.45 -2.45
C LYS A 17 -3.04 11.81 -1.39
N ILE A 18 -1.95 11.15 -1.79
CA ILE A 18 -0.96 10.56 -0.88
C ILE A 18 -0.37 11.64 0.03
N VAL A 19 0.02 12.79 -0.53
CA VAL A 19 0.52 13.94 0.25
C VAL A 19 -0.50 14.39 1.30
N SER A 20 -1.80 14.25 1.02
CA SER A 20 -2.87 14.59 1.95
C SER A 20 -3.05 13.53 3.07
N ILE A 21 -2.76 12.25 2.79
CA ILE A 21 -2.88 11.11 3.74
C ILE A 21 -1.71 11.05 4.75
N VAL A 22 -0.60 11.75 4.47
CA VAL A 22 0.60 11.90 5.32
C VAL A 22 0.25 12.28 6.78
N ALA A 23 -0.88 12.93 7.03
CA ALA A 23 -1.33 13.28 8.37
C ALA A 23 -1.49 12.07 9.32
N ILE A 24 -1.96 10.92 8.81
CA ILE A 24 -2.13 9.69 9.60
C ILE A 24 -0.77 8.99 9.81
N MET A 25 0.08 9.06 8.79
CA MET A 25 1.43 8.49 8.81
C MET A 25 2.37 9.19 9.80
N LYS A 26 2.04 10.42 10.26
CA LYS A 26 2.83 11.15 11.28
C LYS A 26 3.04 10.36 12.56
N VAL A 27 2.07 9.56 12.97
CA VAL A 27 2.15 8.68 14.14
C VAL A 27 3.29 7.66 14.00
N PHE A 28 3.50 7.18 12.77
CA PHE A 28 4.59 6.27 12.42
C PHE A 28 5.94 6.98 12.20
N GLY A 29 6.01 8.30 12.43
CA GLY A 29 7.27 9.05 12.57
C GLY A 29 7.72 9.79 11.32
N SER A 30 8.58 10.78 11.55
CA SER A 30 9.03 11.73 10.53
C SER A 30 9.89 11.11 9.42
N ASN A 31 10.60 10.00 9.70
CA ASN A 31 11.42 9.32 8.70
C ASN A 31 10.56 8.67 7.60
N MET A 32 9.49 7.97 7.99
CA MET A 32 8.49 7.42 7.07
C MET A 32 7.87 8.50 6.18
N LEU A 33 7.52 9.66 6.77
CA LEU A 33 7.00 10.79 6.01
C LEU A 33 8.02 11.31 5.00
N GLY A 34 9.28 11.43 5.42
CA GLY A 34 10.36 11.87 4.55
C GLY A 34 10.51 10.97 3.32
N ARG A 35 10.43 9.65 3.51
CA ARG A 35 10.49 8.67 2.41
C ARG A 35 9.30 8.80 1.46
N ILE A 36 8.07 8.88 1.98
CA ILE A 36 6.86 9.05 1.14
C ILE A 36 6.89 10.37 0.38
N LEU A 37 7.26 11.47 1.05
CA LEU A 37 7.30 12.82 0.47
C LEU A 37 8.48 13.02 -0.49
N SER A 38 9.58 12.27 -0.34
CA SER A 38 10.71 12.31 -1.27
C SER A 38 10.36 11.74 -2.64
N SER A 39 9.35 10.87 -2.74
CA SER A 39 8.88 10.35 -4.02
C SER A 39 7.41 9.93 -4.00
N PRO A 40 6.47 10.90 -3.96
CA PRO A 40 5.04 10.63 -3.93
C PRO A 40 4.56 9.82 -5.15
N LEU A 41 5.21 10.02 -6.30
CA LEU A 41 4.92 9.29 -7.53
C LEU A 41 5.29 7.81 -7.44
N LYS A 42 6.43 7.47 -6.84
CA LYS A 42 6.84 6.07 -6.61
C LYS A 42 5.86 5.38 -5.66
N PHE A 43 5.46 6.09 -4.60
CA PHE A 43 4.47 5.59 -3.66
C PHE A 43 3.09 5.39 -4.32
N ALA A 44 2.68 6.28 -5.24
CA ALA A 44 1.46 6.12 -6.03
C ALA A 44 1.49 4.86 -6.90
N LYS A 45 2.60 4.64 -7.62
CA LYS A 45 2.80 3.44 -8.44
C LYS A 45 2.73 2.16 -7.60
N LEU A 46 3.36 2.18 -6.42
CA LEU A 46 3.36 1.07 -5.47
C LEU A 46 1.95 0.77 -4.93
N ILE A 47 1.20 1.79 -4.51
CA ILE A 47 -0.19 1.66 -4.07
C ILE A 47 -1.04 1.03 -5.17
N LYS A 48 -0.96 1.55 -6.41
CA LYS A 48 -1.69 0.98 -7.56
C LYS A 48 -1.31 -0.46 -7.84
N PHE A 49 -0.02 -0.77 -7.76
CA PHE A 49 0.46 -2.12 -7.93
C PHE A 49 -0.15 -3.05 -6.88
N SER A 50 -0.15 -2.66 -5.60
CA SER A 50 -0.80 -3.42 -4.52
C SER A 50 -2.31 -3.61 -4.77
N LEU A 51 -3.01 -2.60 -5.30
CA LEU A 51 -4.43 -2.72 -5.67
C LEU A 51 -4.65 -3.74 -6.79
N LYS A 52 -3.80 -3.74 -7.83
CA LYS A 52 -3.83 -4.74 -8.90
C LYS A 52 -3.60 -6.15 -8.36
N VAL A 53 -2.63 -6.33 -7.47
CA VAL A 53 -2.38 -7.62 -6.80
C VAL A 53 -3.61 -8.07 -6.01
N LYS A 54 -4.22 -7.19 -5.22
CA LYS A 54 -5.42 -7.50 -4.45
C LYS A 54 -6.57 -7.95 -5.35
N LYS A 55 -6.81 -7.25 -6.46
CA LYS A 55 -7.86 -7.61 -7.42
C LYS A 55 -7.65 -8.98 -8.05
N GLU A 56 -6.42 -9.31 -8.42
CA GLU A 56 -6.08 -10.66 -8.90
C GLU A 56 -6.23 -11.71 -7.79
N ALA A 57 -5.97 -11.36 -6.53
CA ALA A 57 -6.17 -12.25 -5.38
C ALA A 57 -7.65 -12.47 -5.06
N ASP A 58 -8.49 -11.44 -5.20
CA ASP A 58 -9.93 -11.57 -5.01
C ASP A 58 -10.51 -12.51 -6.09
N LYS A 59 -10.06 -12.40 -7.35
CA LYS A 59 -10.44 -13.33 -8.43
C LYS A 59 -10.06 -14.79 -8.15
N LEU A 60 -8.99 -15.05 -7.39
CA LEU A 60 -8.61 -16.40 -6.99
C LEU A 60 -9.61 -17.02 -6.02
N GLN A 61 -10.21 -16.22 -5.15
CA GLN A 61 -11.20 -16.69 -4.16
C GLN A 61 -12.49 -17.15 -4.86
N ASP A 62 -12.86 -16.48 -5.95
CA ASP A 62 -14.09 -16.74 -6.70
C ASP A 62 -14.00 -17.95 -7.65
N LYS A 63 -12.79 -18.44 -7.93
CA LYS A 63 -12.58 -19.60 -8.80
C LYS A 63 -13.02 -20.91 -8.11
N LYS A 64 -13.74 -21.77 -8.82
CA LYS A 64 -14.17 -23.09 -8.30
C LYS A 64 -13.17 -24.20 -8.64
N ASP A 65 -12.56 -24.14 -9.81
CA ASP A 65 -11.56 -25.12 -10.25
C ASP A 65 -10.18 -24.87 -9.62
N MET A 66 -9.49 -25.93 -9.23
CA MET A 66 -8.20 -25.84 -8.54
C MET A 66 -7.03 -25.61 -9.51
N GLY A 67 -7.11 -26.09 -10.75
CA GLY A 67 -6.14 -25.78 -11.79
C GLY A 67 -6.14 -24.29 -12.14
N ASP A 68 -7.34 -23.73 -12.31
CA ASP A 68 -7.54 -22.30 -12.55
C ASP A 68 -6.99 -21.42 -11.41
N LYS A 69 -7.05 -21.90 -10.16
CA LYS A 69 -6.45 -21.21 -9.00
C LYS A 69 -4.93 -21.24 -9.06
N ILE A 70 -4.35 -22.37 -9.43
CA ILE A 70 -2.90 -22.51 -9.56
C ILE A 70 -2.38 -21.58 -10.65
N ASP A 71 -3.01 -21.58 -11.83
CA ASP A 71 -2.58 -20.75 -12.96
C ASP A 71 -2.67 -19.25 -12.66
N SER A 72 -3.76 -18.81 -12.02
CA SER A 72 -3.89 -17.43 -11.58
C SER A 72 -2.91 -17.07 -10.46
N GLY A 73 -2.59 -18.01 -9.56
CA GLY A 73 -1.56 -17.82 -8.54
C GLY A 73 -0.17 -17.62 -9.16
N VAL A 74 0.16 -18.42 -10.18
CA VAL A 74 1.40 -18.27 -10.96
C VAL A 74 1.42 -16.93 -11.72
N ALA A 75 0.30 -16.51 -12.32
CA ALA A 75 0.19 -15.23 -13.01
C ALA A 75 0.42 -14.04 -12.06
N MET A 76 -0.17 -14.08 -10.86
CA MET A 76 0.06 -13.08 -9.83
C MET A 76 1.52 -13.04 -9.39
N ALA A 77 2.14 -14.20 -9.18
CA ALA A 77 3.55 -14.29 -8.82
C ALA A 77 4.45 -13.67 -9.91
N LYS A 78 4.16 -13.93 -11.19
CA LYS A 78 4.86 -13.29 -12.32
C LYS A 78 4.71 -11.77 -12.28
N MET A 79 3.49 -11.26 -12.05
CA MET A 79 3.23 -9.82 -11.96
C MET A 79 4.05 -9.15 -10.84
N ILE A 80 4.15 -9.79 -9.67
CA ILE A 80 4.98 -9.32 -8.55
C ILE A 80 6.47 -9.31 -8.90
N LEU A 81 6.94 -10.39 -9.54
CA LEU A 81 8.34 -10.48 -9.95
C LEU A 81 8.70 -9.45 -11.02
N GLU A 82 7.84 -9.21 -11.99
CA GLU A 82 8.03 -8.19 -13.03
C GLU A 82 8.04 -6.78 -12.44
N TYR A 83 7.13 -6.49 -11.51
CA TYR A 83 7.12 -5.20 -10.82
C TYR A 83 8.41 -4.98 -10.02
N ARG A 84 8.86 -5.99 -9.27
CA ARG A 84 10.13 -5.91 -8.52
C ARG A 84 11.33 -5.70 -9.44
N LYS A 85 11.39 -6.38 -10.59
CA LYS A 85 12.49 -6.24 -11.56
C LYS A 85 12.56 -4.83 -12.15
N THR A 86 11.41 -4.24 -12.43
CA THR A 86 11.33 -2.91 -13.06
C THR A 86 11.39 -1.77 -12.04
N ASN A 87 11.02 -2.03 -10.78
CA ASN A 87 10.93 -1.04 -9.72
C ASN A 87 11.57 -1.53 -8.40
N PRO A 88 12.84 -1.96 -8.38
CA PRO A 88 13.45 -2.59 -7.20
C PRO A 88 13.46 -1.68 -5.97
N ASN A 89 13.72 -0.38 -6.16
CA ASN A 89 13.77 0.60 -5.09
C ASN A 89 12.37 0.89 -4.49
N GLU A 90 11.30 0.72 -5.26
CA GLU A 90 9.93 0.97 -4.79
C GLU A 90 9.47 -0.16 -3.85
N MET A 91 9.83 -1.41 -4.17
CA MET A 91 9.64 -2.57 -3.29
C MET A 91 10.43 -2.43 -1.99
N GLU A 92 11.70 -2.00 -2.05
CA GLU A 92 12.50 -1.79 -0.84
C GLU A 92 11.88 -0.73 0.06
N THR A 93 11.46 0.40 -0.54
CA THR A 93 10.76 1.47 0.19
C THR A 93 9.51 0.96 0.89
N LEU A 94 8.74 0.04 0.27
CA LEU A 94 7.58 -0.58 0.90
C LEU A 94 7.98 -1.36 2.16
N PHE A 95 9.01 -2.20 2.06
CA PHE A 95 9.44 -3.05 3.17
C PHE A 95 9.98 -2.23 4.33
N GLU A 96 10.76 -1.19 4.05
CA GLU A 96 11.24 -0.25 5.08
C GLU A 96 10.08 0.44 5.81
N ILE A 97 9.06 0.89 5.06
CA ILE A 97 7.85 1.49 5.64
C ILE A 97 7.12 0.46 6.52
N LEU A 98 6.92 -0.77 6.04
CA LEU A 98 6.24 -1.82 6.81
C LEU A 98 7.01 -2.20 8.09
N GLU A 99 8.33 -2.29 8.00
CA GLU A 99 9.20 -2.57 9.14
C GLU A 99 9.08 -1.47 10.21
N GLU A 100 9.15 -0.20 9.81
CA GLU A 100 8.95 0.93 10.73
C GLU A 100 7.54 0.93 11.36
N MET A 101 6.49 0.60 10.60
CA MET A 101 5.13 0.49 11.15
C MET A 101 5.04 -0.60 12.21
N VAL A 102 5.54 -1.80 11.90
CA VAL A 102 5.50 -2.95 12.83
C VAL A 102 6.32 -2.65 14.07
N GLN A 103 7.55 -2.16 13.91
CA GLN A 103 8.43 -1.84 15.02
C GLN A 103 7.79 -0.79 15.94
N LYS A 104 7.21 0.27 15.39
CA LYS A 104 6.51 1.28 16.20
C LYS A 104 5.27 0.76 16.87
N TYR A 105 4.51 -0.11 16.20
CA TYR A 105 3.34 -0.74 16.79
C TYR A 105 3.69 -1.66 17.96
N GLN A 106 4.83 -2.34 17.89
CA GLN A 106 5.30 -3.20 18.97
C GLN A 106 5.93 -2.43 20.13
N THR A 107 6.55 -1.28 19.87
CA THR A 107 7.32 -0.52 20.87
C THR A 107 6.51 0.58 21.56
N ASN A 108 5.41 1.06 20.96
CA ASN A 108 4.53 2.07 21.54
C ASN A 108 3.13 1.49 21.79
N SER A 109 2.81 1.24 23.06
CA SER A 109 1.50 0.71 23.49
C SER A 109 0.32 1.64 23.15
N ASP A 110 0.60 2.94 23.04
CA ASP A 110 -0.42 3.98 22.86
C ASP A 110 -0.71 4.25 21.39
N ILE A 111 0.13 3.75 20.48
CA ILE A 111 0.00 4.01 19.05
C ILE A 111 -1.36 3.57 18.50
N LYS A 112 -1.92 2.50 19.06
CA LYS A 112 -3.25 2.00 18.68
C LYS A 112 -4.32 3.04 19.02
N HIS A 113 -4.24 3.65 20.20
CA HIS A 113 -5.16 4.71 20.61
C HIS A 113 -4.97 5.99 19.77
N GLU A 114 -3.72 6.35 19.44
CA GLU A 114 -3.44 7.49 18.57
C GLU A 114 -4.01 7.30 17.15
N ILE A 115 -3.86 6.12 16.56
CA ILE A 115 -4.43 5.78 15.25
C ILE A 115 -5.96 5.86 15.30
N LEU A 116 -6.60 5.26 16.31
CA LEU A 116 -8.06 5.28 16.45
C LEU A 116 -8.59 6.72 16.59
N ASN A 117 -7.96 7.53 17.43
CA ASN A 117 -8.33 8.94 17.62
C ASN A 117 -8.22 9.76 16.32
N LEU A 118 -7.22 9.47 15.48
CA LEU A 118 -7.07 10.13 14.18
C LEU A 118 -8.13 9.69 13.17
N ILE A 119 -8.47 8.39 13.15
CA ILE A 119 -9.54 7.87 12.28
C ILE A 119 -10.88 8.49 12.65
N GLU A 120 -11.18 8.63 13.95
CA GLU A 120 -12.42 9.27 14.43
C GLU A 120 -12.48 10.77 14.10
N LYS A 121 -11.34 11.47 14.15
CA LYS A 121 -11.26 12.90 13.78
C LYS A 121 -11.37 13.15 12.27
N ASN A 122 -10.82 12.26 11.44
CA ASN A 122 -10.76 12.42 9.99
C ASN A 122 -11.88 11.68 9.23
N GLY A 123 -12.65 10.83 9.92
CA GLY A 123 -13.81 10.09 9.40
C GLY A 123 -15.13 10.88 9.42
N LYS A 124 -15.09 12.18 9.70
CA LYS A 124 -16.22 13.12 9.52
C LYS A 124 -16.01 13.97 8.28
#